data_AF-A0A831T656-F1
#
_entry.id   AF-A0A831T656-F1
#
_cell.length_a   1.000
_cell.length_b   1.000
_cell.length_c   1.000
_cell.angle_alpha   90.00
_cell.angle_beta   90.00
_cell.angle_gamma   90.00
#
_symmetry.space_group_name_H-M   'P 1'
#
loop_
_entity.id
_entity.type
_entity.pdbx_description
1 polymer ?
#
loop_
_entity_poly.entity_id
_entity_poly.type
_entity_poly.pdbx_seq_one_letter_code
_entity_poly.pdbx_strand_id
1 'polypeptide(L)'
;MLAEKAGMAKRWRIKTVEPQKSIVANARTIISARLQHLYSCDEWAQSLQNINELHQMRICAKRLRYSMELFEFCFNRRLKKHIKLVKRIQQLLGIIHDCEVMIAFLRNWLPPSTNSKAISERVPPARAKQSAQERKGWQLEQAILELLDNRSATKAAAYSEFLALWNRMKKGGFKESLLKDLAEALRDESGRGKAS
;
A
#
# COMPACT_ATOMS: atom_id res chain seq x y z
N MET A 1 25.24 7.59 -14.66
CA MET A 1 24.47 8.60 -13.92
C MET A 1 23.49 7.86 -13.03
N LEU A 2 23.86 7.73 -11.76
CA LEU A 2 23.18 6.94 -10.74
C LEU A 2 21.96 7.73 -10.27
N ALA A 3 20.76 7.21 -10.53
CA ALA A 3 19.56 7.65 -9.84
C ALA A 3 19.81 7.47 -8.34
N GLU A 4 19.95 8.59 -7.63
CA GLU A 4 19.94 8.64 -6.17
C GLU A 4 18.81 7.73 -5.67
N LYS A 5 19.20 6.65 -4.98
CA LYS A 5 18.30 5.84 -4.15
C LYS A 5 17.74 6.75 -3.07
N ALA A 6 16.74 7.54 -3.41
CA ALA A 6 16.15 8.52 -2.53
C ALA A 6 15.51 7.80 -1.35
N GLY A 7 16.13 7.94 -0.17
CA GLY A 7 15.51 7.65 1.11
C GLY A 7 14.20 8.45 1.24
N MET A 8 13.08 7.82 0.89
CA MET A 8 11.76 8.46 0.82
C MET A 8 11.00 8.51 2.15
N ALA A 9 11.73 8.44 3.26
CA ALA A 9 11.24 8.61 4.63
C ALA A 9 11.34 10.07 5.14
N LYS A 10 11.59 11.08 4.29
CA LYS A 10 11.51 12.49 4.73
C LYS A 10 10.06 12.92 4.94
N ARG A 11 9.82 13.97 5.73
CA ARG A 11 8.53 14.66 5.83
C ARG A 11 8.23 15.27 4.44
N TRP A 12 7.36 14.66 3.62
CA TRP A 12 7.03 15.18 2.27
C TRP A 12 6.20 16.48 2.43
N ARG A 13 6.88 17.60 2.73
CA ARG A 13 6.30 18.96 2.76
C ARG A 13 5.97 19.35 1.34
N ILE A 14 4.72 19.71 1.09
CA ILE A 14 4.32 20.33 -0.17
C ILE A 14 4.66 21.82 -0.02
N LYS A 15 5.76 22.24 -0.67
CA LYS A 15 6.28 23.62 -0.56
C LYS A 15 5.44 24.64 -1.35
N THR A 16 4.58 24.17 -2.23
CA THR A 16 3.78 24.97 -3.17
C THR A 16 2.41 25.40 -2.61
N VAL A 17 2.16 25.21 -1.30
CA VAL A 17 0.95 25.72 -0.65
C VAL A 17 1.16 27.19 -0.33
N GLU A 18 0.22 28.03 -0.75
CA GLU A 18 0.29 29.49 -0.58
C GLU A 18 -0.84 29.92 0.36
N PRO A 19 -0.55 30.40 1.59
CA PRO A 19 -1.58 30.76 2.57
C PRO A 19 -2.59 31.81 2.08
N GLN A 20 -2.18 32.63 1.11
CA GLN A 20 -3.00 33.68 0.51
C GLN A 20 -4.04 33.16 -0.49
N LYS A 21 -3.91 31.91 -0.94
CA LYS A 21 -4.87 31.27 -1.86
C LYS A 21 -6.04 30.66 -1.11
N SER A 22 -7.16 30.51 -1.79
CA SER A 22 -8.36 29.86 -1.25
C SER A 22 -8.06 28.43 -0.77
N ILE A 23 -8.91 27.93 0.13
CA ILE A 23 -8.83 26.53 0.61
C ILE A 23 -8.96 25.56 -0.57
N VAL A 24 -9.86 25.83 -1.53
CA VAL A 24 -10.05 24.99 -2.73
C VAL A 24 -8.78 24.95 -3.59
N ALA A 25 -8.16 26.11 -3.83
CA ALA A 25 -6.91 26.20 -4.59
C ALA A 25 -5.76 25.43 -3.91
N ASN A 26 -5.60 25.59 -2.60
CA ASN A 26 -4.59 24.88 -1.84
C ASN A 26 -4.86 23.36 -1.77
N ALA A 27 -6.13 22.96 -1.59
CA ALA A 27 -6.55 21.57 -1.62
C ALA A 27 -6.23 20.90 -2.97
N ARG A 28 -6.52 21.58 -4.10
CA ARG A 28 -6.15 21.12 -5.44
C ARG A 28 -4.64 20.90 -5.55
N THR A 29 -3.83 21.87 -5.13
CA THR A 29 -2.35 21.75 -5.15
C THR A 29 -1.88 20.56 -4.33
N ILE A 30 -2.42 20.38 -3.13
CA ILE A 30 -2.06 19.30 -2.23
C ILE A 30 -2.42 17.94 -2.83
N ILE A 31 -3.67 17.75 -3.24
CA ILE A 31 -4.16 16.48 -3.79
C ILE A 31 -3.41 16.13 -5.08
N SER A 32 -3.17 17.10 -5.96
CA SER A 32 -2.42 16.88 -7.21
C SER A 32 -0.98 16.44 -6.94
N ALA A 33 -0.29 17.09 -5.99
CA ALA A 33 1.06 16.67 -5.61
C ALA A 33 1.07 15.26 -5.01
N ARG A 34 0.11 14.92 -4.13
CA ARG A 34 0.00 13.56 -3.57
C ARG A 34 -0.33 12.51 -4.63
N LEU A 35 -1.15 12.86 -5.62
CA LEU A 35 -1.44 11.99 -6.76
C LEU A 35 -0.17 11.72 -7.58
N GLN A 36 0.61 12.76 -7.89
CA GLN A 36 1.88 12.62 -8.60
C GLN A 36 2.84 11.69 -7.84
N HIS A 37 2.95 11.84 -6.52
CA HIS A 37 3.79 10.97 -5.69
C HIS A 37 3.33 9.51 -5.69
N LEU A 38 2.02 9.26 -5.69
CA LEU A 38 1.52 7.88 -5.81
C LEU A 38 1.87 7.29 -7.19
N TYR A 39 1.78 8.07 -8.25
CA TYR A 39 2.13 7.63 -9.60
C TYR A 39 3.64 7.48 -9.85
N SER A 40 4.50 8.20 -9.11
CA SER A 40 5.95 7.98 -9.20
C SER A 40 6.40 6.65 -8.59
N CYS A 41 5.50 5.94 -7.90
CA CYS A 41 5.75 4.60 -7.35
C CYS A 41 5.52 3.48 -8.38
N ASP A 42 5.21 3.80 -9.65
CA ASP A 42 4.72 2.81 -10.62
C ASP A 42 5.70 1.66 -10.88
N GLU A 43 6.99 1.96 -10.96
CA GLU A 43 8.04 0.95 -11.14
C GLU A 43 8.11 -0.03 -9.97
N TRP A 44 7.87 0.47 -8.75
CA TRP A 44 7.90 -0.38 -7.55
C TRP A 44 6.75 -1.37 -7.53
N ALA A 45 5.60 -0.98 -8.08
CA ALA A 45 4.42 -1.82 -8.16
C ALA A 45 4.62 -3.09 -9.00
N GLN A 46 5.65 -3.14 -9.85
CA GLN A 46 5.84 -4.21 -10.84
C GLN A 46 6.49 -5.48 -10.28
N SER A 47 6.99 -5.46 -9.04
CA SER A 47 7.56 -6.66 -8.41
C SER A 47 7.14 -6.82 -6.95
N LEU A 48 6.74 -8.04 -6.59
CA LEU A 48 6.45 -8.44 -5.20
C LEU A 48 7.72 -8.48 -4.34
N GLN A 49 8.91 -8.49 -4.95
CA GLN A 49 10.18 -8.43 -4.21
C GLN A 49 10.50 -7.03 -3.70
N ASN A 50 9.85 -5.99 -4.22
CA ASN A 50 10.04 -4.60 -3.83
C ASN A 50 9.30 -4.27 -2.52
N ILE A 51 9.53 -5.07 -1.47
CA ILE A 51 8.78 -5.04 -0.22
C ILE A 51 8.77 -3.64 0.43
N ASN A 52 9.95 -3.04 0.55
CA ASN A 52 10.11 -1.74 1.18
C ASN A 52 9.42 -0.65 0.36
N GLU A 53 9.53 -0.72 -0.96
CA GLU A 53 8.95 0.22 -1.88
C GLU A 53 7.42 0.09 -1.98
N LEU A 54 6.87 -1.13 -1.94
CA LEU A 54 5.42 -1.37 -1.83
C LEU A 54 4.87 -0.79 -0.51
N HIS A 55 5.62 -0.89 0.58
CA HIS A 55 5.28 -0.20 1.83
C HIS A 55 5.32 1.33 1.67
N GLN A 56 6.30 1.90 0.96
CA GLN A 56 6.33 3.34 0.66
C GLN A 56 5.15 3.76 -0.23
N MET A 57 4.78 2.95 -1.21
CA MET A 57 3.61 3.18 -2.06
C MET A 57 2.32 3.18 -1.22
N ARG A 58 2.21 2.29 -0.21
CA ARG A 58 1.10 2.28 0.76
C ARG A 58 0.99 3.61 1.50
N ILE A 59 2.13 4.17 1.93
CA ILE A 59 2.18 5.48 2.60
C ILE A 59 1.70 6.58 1.64
N CYS A 60 2.10 6.53 0.37
CA CYS A 60 1.64 7.47 -0.66
C CYS A 60 0.12 7.39 -0.86
N ALA A 61 -0.44 6.19 -1.01
CA ALA A 61 -1.87 5.96 -1.14
C ALA A 61 -2.64 6.47 0.09
N LYS A 62 -2.16 6.17 1.30
CA LYS A 62 -2.75 6.65 2.56
C LYS A 62 -2.78 8.17 2.62
N ARG A 63 -1.69 8.85 2.27
CA ARG A 63 -1.59 10.32 2.26
C ARG A 63 -2.52 10.95 1.24
N LEU A 64 -2.59 10.39 0.02
CA LEU A 64 -3.53 10.85 -1.00
C LEU A 64 -4.98 10.71 -0.49
N ARG A 65 -5.35 9.53 0.03
CA ARG A 65 -6.68 9.28 0.59
C ARG A 65 -7.03 10.28 1.69
N TYR A 66 -6.17 10.45 2.69
CA TYR A 66 -6.42 11.37 3.79
C TYR A 66 -6.54 12.83 3.34
N SER A 67 -5.76 13.24 2.33
CA SER A 67 -5.88 14.58 1.76
C SER A 67 -7.24 14.77 1.07
N MET A 68 -7.69 13.77 0.31
CA MET A 68 -9.00 13.81 -0.34
C MET A 68 -10.15 13.76 0.68
N GLU A 69 -10.06 12.90 1.70
CA GLU A 69 -11.07 12.81 2.78
C GLU A 69 -11.16 14.14 3.55
N LEU A 70 -10.01 14.74 3.88
CA LEU A 70 -9.95 16.02 4.59
C LEU A 70 -10.63 17.14 3.80
N PHE A 71 -10.33 17.27 2.51
CA PHE A 71 -10.82 18.38 1.70
C PHE A 71 -12.12 18.10 0.94
N GLU A 72 -12.76 16.94 1.13
CA GLU A 72 -13.95 16.55 0.35
C GLU A 72 -15.09 17.58 0.42
N PHE A 73 -15.19 18.32 1.53
CA PHE A 73 -16.17 19.39 1.69
C PHE A 73 -16.00 20.52 0.66
N CYS A 74 -14.80 20.75 0.14
CA CYS A 74 -14.51 21.71 -0.93
C CYS A 74 -15.00 21.26 -2.31
N PHE A 75 -15.25 19.96 -2.51
CA PHE A 75 -15.45 19.37 -3.83
C PHE A 75 -16.86 18.81 -4.03
N ASN A 76 -17.84 19.19 -3.18
CA ASN A 76 -19.25 18.80 -3.33
C ASN A 76 -19.43 17.28 -3.57
N ARG A 77 -18.71 16.45 -2.82
CA ARG A 77 -18.73 14.98 -2.92
C ARG A 77 -18.13 14.37 -4.19
N ARG A 78 -17.44 15.15 -5.03
CA ARG A 78 -16.80 14.66 -6.27
C ARG A 78 -15.63 13.70 -5.99
N LEU A 79 -14.97 13.78 -4.83
CA LEU A 79 -13.85 12.88 -4.52
C LEU A 79 -14.28 11.51 -4.00
N LYS A 80 -15.54 11.30 -3.59
CA LYS A 80 -16.02 10.01 -3.04
C LYS A 80 -15.64 8.79 -3.88
N LYS A 81 -15.82 8.87 -5.20
CA LYS A 81 -15.46 7.78 -6.13
C LYS A 81 -13.96 7.50 -6.13
N HIS A 82 -13.14 8.56 -6.07
CA HIS A 82 -11.68 8.48 -6.06
C HIS A 82 -11.15 7.95 -4.74
N ILE A 83 -11.71 8.41 -3.62
CA ILE A 83 -11.41 7.94 -2.27
C ILE A 83 -11.64 6.42 -2.17
N LYS A 84 -12.75 5.90 -2.71
CA LYS A 84 -13.04 4.46 -2.72
C LYS A 84 -11.95 3.65 -3.43
N LEU A 85 -11.52 4.09 -4.61
CA LEU A 85 -10.46 3.42 -5.38
C LEU A 85 -9.10 3.45 -4.66
N VAL A 86 -8.68 4.63 -4.18
CA VAL A 86 -7.40 4.77 -3.45
C VAL A 86 -7.44 3.99 -2.13
N LYS A 87 -8.60 3.92 -1.47
CA LYS A 87 -8.80 3.07 -0.28
C LYS A 87 -8.58 1.59 -0.60
N ARG A 88 -9.06 1.09 -1.73
CA ARG A 88 -8.82 -0.32 -2.14
C ARG A 88 -7.34 -0.59 -2.40
N ILE A 89 -6.65 0.31 -3.09
CA ILE A 89 -5.18 0.23 -3.28
C ILE A 89 -4.46 0.17 -1.92
N GLN A 90 -4.80 1.09 -1.00
CA GLN A 90 -4.20 1.15 0.33
C GLN A 90 -4.47 -0.13 1.15
N GLN A 91 -5.66 -0.72 1.03
CA GLN A 91 -6.04 -1.95 1.72
C GLN A 91 -5.22 -3.15 1.23
N LEU A 92 -5.11 -3.34 -0.10
CA LEU A 92 -4.35 -4.45 -0.67
C LEU A 92 -2.85 -4.34 -0.33
N LEU A 93 -2.28 -3.14 -0.44
CA LEU A 93 -0.90 -2.88 0.01
C LEU A 93 -0.73 -3.08 1.52
N GLY A 94 -1.79 -2.86 2.31
CA GLY A 94 -1.82 -3.18 3.74
C GLY A 94 -1.70 -4.68 3.99
N ILE A 95 -2.52 -5.49 3.32
CA ILE A 95 -2.48 -6.95 3.45
C ILE A 95 -1.09 -7.50 3.10
N ILE A 96 -0.49 -6.99 2.01
CA ILE A 96 0.86 -7.39 1.59
C ILE A 96 1.89 -7.11 2.70
N HIS A 97 1.87 -5.90 3.26
CA HIS A 97 2.78 -5.49 4.32
C HIS A 97 2.56 -6.29 5.62
N ASP A 98 1.31 -6.50 6.02
CA ASP A 98 0.97 -7.23 7.23
C ASP A 98 1.40 -8.71 7.11
N CYS A 99 1.22 -9.32 5.94
CA CYS A 99 1.75 -10.66 5.67
C CYS A 99 3.28 -10.70 5.74
N GLU A 100 3.97 -9.70 5.21
CA GLU A 100 5.43 -9.64 5.26
C GLU A 100 5.95 -9.55 6.70
N VAL A 101 5.38 -8.66 7.52
CA VAL A 101 5.73 -8.53 8.93
C VAL A 101 5.48 -9.84 9.67
N MET A 102 4.35 -10.50 9.40
CA MET A 102 4.02 -11.77 10.05
C MET A 102 4.93 -12.93 9.59
N ILE A 103 5.30 -12.99 8.30
CA ILE A 103 6.25 -13.98 7.79
C ILE A 103 7.63 -13.79 8.45
N ALA A 104 8.11 -12.54 8.54
CA ALA A 104 9.37 -12.24 9.22
C ALA A 104 9.32 -12.61 10.71
N PHE A 105 8.22 -12.31 11.39
CA PHE A 105 8.01 -12.71 12.77
C PHE A 105 8.03 -14.24 12.93
N LEU A 106 7.24 -14.97 12.16
CA LEU A 106 7.13 -16.44 12.25
C LEU A 106 8.47 -17.15 11.95
N ARG A 107 9.27 -16.63 11.01
CA ARG A 107 10.61 -17.17 10.72
C ARG A 107 11.56 -17.07 11.91
N ASN A 108 11.43 -16.06 12.77
CA ASN A 108 12.25 -15.94 13.97
C ASN A 108 11.92 -16.98 15.05
N TRP A 109 10.76 -17.64 14.96
CA TRP A 109 10.34 -18.72 15.86
C TRP A 109 10.72 -20.11 15.37
N LEU A 110 11.23 -20.23 14.14
CA LEU A 110 11.72 -21.49 13.61
C LEU A 110 13.16 -21.77 14.10
N PRO A 111 13.51 -23.04 14.37
CA PRO A 111 14.89 -23.42 14.64
C PRO A 111 15.81 -23.04 13.47
N PRO A 112 17.09 -22.67 13.71
CA PRO A 112 18.05 -22.38 12.65
C PRO A 112 18.27 -23.55 11.67
N SER A 113 18.05 -24.79 12.12
CA SER A 113 18.12 -26.01 11.32
C SER A 113 16.97 -26.17 10.32
N THR A 114 15.95 -25.31 10.40
CA THR A 114 14.78 -25.34 9.53
C THR A 114 15.08 -24.50 8.30
N ASN A 115 15.98 -25.02 7.48
CA ASN A 115 16.33 -24.41 6.21
C ASN A 115 15.23 -24.71 5.18
N SER A 116 14.88 -23.70 4.37
CA SER A 116 13.68 -23.58 3.53
C SER A 116 13.50 -24.61 2.39
N LYS A 117 14.16 -25.78 2.44
CA LYS A 117 13.98 -26.84 1.44
C LYS A 117 12.78 -27.72 1.82
N ALA A 118 11.76 -27.63 0.96
CA ALA A 118 10.53 -28.42 0.90
C ALA A 118 9.87 -28.75 2.25
N ILE A 119 8.98 -27.84 2.67
CA ILE A 119 8.03 -27.98 3.78
C ILE A 119 7.23 -29.30 3.70
N SER A 120 6.98 -29.80 2.48
CA SER A 120 6.24 -31.06 2.24
C SER A 120 7.07 -32.34 2.40
N GLU A 121 8.39 -32.26 2.59
CA GLU A 121 9.28 -33.44 2.64
C GLU A 121 9.74 -33.77 4.07
N ARG A 122 9.35 -32.98 5.07
CA ARG A 122 9.77 -33.22 6.46
C ARG A 122 8.98 -34.36 7.08
N VAL A 123 9.63 -35.50 7.17
CA VAL A 123 9.08 -36.70 7.81
C VAL A 123 9.02 -36.49 9.33
N PRO A 124 7.93 -36.91 10.00
CA PRO A 124 7.88 -36.90 11.46
C PRO A 124 9.05 -37.74 12.02
N PRO A 125 9.75 -37.26 13.06
CA PRO A 125 10.75 -38.08 13.74
C PRO A 125 10.12 -39.38 14.28
N ALA A 126 10.89 -40.47 14.27
CA ALA A 126 10.39 -41.80 14.63
C ALA A 126 9.80 -41.83 16.05
N ARG A 127 8.52 -42.21 16.17
CA ARG A 127 7.68 -42.12 17.39
C ARG A 127 8.26 -42.83 18.63
N ALA A 128 9.11 -43.83 18.45
CA ALA A 128 9.55 -44.72 19.52
C ALA A 128 10.59 -44.12 20.50
N LYS A 129 11.16 -42.94 20.22
CA LYS A 129 12.28 -42.38 21.02
C LYS A 129 12.10 -40.95 21.53
N GLN A 130 10.94 -40.31 21.34
CA GLN A 130 10.76 -38.89 21.72
C GLN A 130 10.07 -38.68 23.06
N SER A 131 10.63 -37.77 23.85
CA SER A 131 10.02 -37.14 25.02
C SER A 131 8.76 -36.36 24.64
N ALA A 132 7.89 -36.09 25.62
CA ALA A 132 6.69 -35.28 25.39
C ALA A 132 7.01 -33.85 24.92
N GLN A 133 8.17 -33.32 25.31
CA GLN A 133 8.62 -31.97 24.95
C GLN A 133 9.03 -31.89 23.47
N GLU A 134 9.74 -32.88 22.96
CA GLU A 134 10.15 -32.93 21.54
C GLU A 134 8.94 -33.04 20.59
N ARG A 135 7.90 -33.77 21.01
CA ARG A 135 6.64 -33.86 20.25
C ARG A 135 5.93 -32.52 20.16
N LYS A 136 5.84 -31.79 21.28
CA LYS A 136 5.27 -30.44 21.32
C LYS A 136 6.07 -29.46 20.46
N GLY A 137 7.41 -29.56 20.48
CA GLY A 137 8.28 -28.77 19.63
C GLY A 137 8.02 -29.00 18.14
N TRP A 138 7.91 -30.26 17.71
CA TRP A 138 7.59 -30.60 16.33
C TRP A 138 6.18 -30.11 15.92
N GLN A 139 5.17 -30.27 16.78
CA GLN A 139 3.81 -29.78 16.51
C GLN A 139 3.77 -28.25 16.34
N LEU A 140 4.44 -27.51 17.22
CA LEU A 140 4.54 -26.06 17.11
C LEU A 140 5.23 -25.66 15.80
N GLU A 141 6.31 -26.35 15.45
CA GLU A 141 7.03 -26.10 14.21
C GLU A 141 6.15 -26.33 12.96
N GLN A 142 5.40 -27.43 12.90
CA GLN A 142 4.46 -27.67 11.81
C GLN A 142 3.40 -26.58 11.71
N ALA A 143 2.82 -26.17 12.83
CA ALA A 143 1.84 -25.09 12.86
C ALA A 143 2.43 -23.76 12.36
N ILE A 144 3.69 -23.45 12.70
CA ILE A 144 4.39 -22.26 12.20
C ILE A 144 4.60 -22.35 10.67
N LEU A 145 4.96 -23.52 10.16
CA LEU A 145 5.15 -23.74 8.72
C LEU A 145 3.84 -23.59 7.94
N GLU A 146 2.74 -24.16 8.42
CA GLU A 146 1.41 -23.98 7.83
C GLU A 146 0.98 -22.50 7.80
N LEU A 147 1.26 -21.77 8.88
CA LEU A 147 1.00 -20.33 8.93
C LEU A 147 1.87 -19.55 7.93
N LEU A 148 3.14 -19.93 7.76
CA LEU A 148 4.03 -19.31 6.77
C LEU A 148 3.54 -19.51 5.34
N ASP A 149 3.11 -20.72 5.00
CA ASP A 149 2.55 -21.03 3.67
C ASP A 149 1.26 -20.25 3.43
N ASN A 150 0.36 -20.25 4.42
CA ASN A 150 -0.88 -19.50 4.35
C ASN A 150 -0.64 -18.00 4.15
N ARG A 151 0.35 -17.41 4.85
CA ARG A 151 0.69 -15.99 4.66
C ARG A 151 1.39 -15.69 3.35
N SER A 152 2.24 -16.60 2.88
CA SER A 152 2.88 -16.47 1.57
C SER A 152 1.84 -16.48 0.45
N ALA A 153 0.87 -17.40 0.52
CA ALA A 153 -0.26 -17.46 -0.42
C ALA A 153 -1.14 -16.20 -0.35
N THR A 154 -1.50 -15.74 0.86
CA THR A 154 -2.30 -14.51 1.04
C THR A 154 -1.59 -13.29 0.47
N LYS A 155 -0.28 -13.16 0.70
CA LYS A 155 0.56 -12.08 0.16
C LYS A 155 0.54 -12.08 -1.37
N ALA A 156 0.74 -13.25 -1.99
CA ALA A 156 0.74 -13.41 -3.43
C ALA A 156 -0.62 -13.06 -4.07
N ALA A 157 -1.72 -13.53 -3.47
CA ALA A 157 -3.07 -13.22 -3.93
C ALA A 157 -3.38 -11.71 -3.85
N ALA A 158 -3.07 -11.09 -2.70
CA ALA A 158 -3.26 -9.66 -2.51
C ALA A 158 -2.42 -8.82 -3.49
N TYR A 159 -1.19 -9.24 -3.79
CA TYR A 159 -0.34 -8.60 -4.78
C TYR A 159 -0.90 -8.69 -6.20
N SER A 160 -1.36 -9.88 -6.61
CA SER A 160 -1.98 -10.07 -7.93
C SER A 160 -3.19 -9.16 -8.11
N GLU A 161 -4.06 -9.09 -7.09
CA GLU A 161 -5.23 -8.21 -7.13
C GLU A 161 -4.82 -6.73 -7.14
N PHE A 162 -3.84 -6.35 -6.32
CA PHE A 162 -3.30 -4.98 -6.30
C PHE A 162 -2.77 -4.57 -7.67
N LEU A 163 -1.93 -5.40 -8.29
CA LEU A 163 -1.31 -5.09 -9.57
C LEU A 163 -2.36 -4.97 -10.68
N ALA A 164 -3.35 -5.87 -10.69
CA ALA A 164 -4.47 -5.80 -11.63
C ALA A 164 -5.29 -4.52 -11.46
N LEU A 165 -5.62 -4.15 -10.22
CA LEU A 165 -6.35 -2.91 -9.92
C LEU A 165 -5.54 -1.67 -10.27
N TRP A 166 -4.27 -1.63 -9.92
CA TRP A 166 -3.37 -0.52 -10.21
C TRP A 166 -3.25 -0.30 -11.73
N ASN A 167 -3.03 -1.36 -12.50
CA ASN A 167 -2.96 -1.29 -13.95
C ASN A 167 -4.28 -0.85 -14.58
N ARG A 168 -5.42 -1.35 -14.07
CA ARG A 168 -6.75 -0.91 -14.50
C ARG A 168 -6.97 0.58 -14.21
N MET A 169 -6.58 1.04 -13.03
CA MET A 169 -6.71 2.43 -12.61
C MET A 169 -5.89 3.37 -13.50
N LYS A 170 -4.64 2.99 -13.83
CA LYS A 170 -3.80 3.73 -14.77
C LYS A 170 -4.40 3.78 -16.18
N LYS A 171 -4.84 2.65 -16.73
CA LYS A 171 -5.44 2.57 -18.07
C LYS A 171 -6.81 3.26 -18.16
N GLY A 172 -7.57 3.26 -17.07
CA GLY A 172 -8.92 3.81 -16.99
C GLY A 172 -9.00 5.33 -16.80
N GLY A 173 -7.91 6.07 -16.98
CA GLY A 173 -7.91 7.54 -16.92
C GLY A 173 -8.19 8.11 -15.52
N PHE A 174 -7.88 7.36 -14.45
CA PHE A 174 -8.13 7.79 -13.07
C PHE A 174 -7.49 9.15 -12.76
N LYS A 175 -6.23 9.32 -13.18
CA LYS A 175 -5.45 10.54 -12.93
C LYS A 175 -6.13 11.74 -13.57
N GLU A 176 -6.52 11.60 -14.83
CA GLU A 176 -7.16 12.63 -15.63
C GLU A 176 -8.53 12.97 -15.05
N SER A 177 -9.33 11.96 -14.68
CA SER A 177 -10.63 12.17 -14.04
C SER A 177 -10.51 12.90 -12.71
N LEU A 178 -9.54 12.56 -11.86
CA LEU A 178 -9.34 13.23 -10.59
C LEU A 178 -8.88 14.68 -10.81
N LEU A 179 -7.91 14.92 -11.70
CA LEU A 179 -7.44 16.28 -12.01
C LEU A 179 -8.54 17.16 -12.62
N LYS A 180 -9.46 16.58 -13.40
CA LYS A 180 -10.66 17.24 -13.92
C LYS A 180 -11.60 17.65 -12.78
N ASP A 181 -11.97 16.73 -11.90
CA ASP A 181 -12.85 17.03 -10.75
C ASP A 181 -12.24 18.12 -9.84
N LEU A 182 -10.92 18.10 -9.65
CA LEU A 182 -10.21 19.16 -8.91
C LEU A 182 -10.19 20.51 -9.66
N ALA A 183 -10.27 20.52 -10.99
CA ALA A 183 -10.25 21.75 -11.80
C ALA A 183 -11.62 22.41 -11.81
N GLU A 184 -12.67 21.61 -11.94
CA GLU A 184 -14.04 22.10 -11.97
C GLU A 184 -14.43 22.77 -10.64
N ALA A 185 -14.05 22.20 -9.50
CA ALA A 185 -14.34 22.82 -8.20
C ALA A 185 -13.71 24.21 -8.03
N LEU A 186 -12.51 24.42 -8.59
CA LEU A 186 -11.87 25.74 -8.58
C LEU A 186 -12.60 26.73 -9.50
N ARG A 187 -13.13 26.27 -10.63
CA ARG A 187 -13.96 27.11 -11.52
C ARG A 187 -15.27 27.51 -10.83
N ASP A 188 -15.91 26.57 -10.14
CA ASP A 188 -17.15 26.80 -9.39
C ASP A 188 -16.96 27.82 -8.24
N GLU A 189 -15.76 27.88 -7.65
CA GLU A 189 -15.40 28.92 -6.67
C GLU A 189 -15.24 30.30 -7.33
N SER A 190 -14.46 30.40 -8.42
CA SER A 190 -14.24 31.66 -9.14
C SER A 190 -15.50 32.23 -9.78
N GLY A 191 -16.45 31.38 -10.18
CA GLY A 191 -17.75 31.80 -10.71
C GLY A 191 -18.66 32.42 -9.65
N ARG A 192 -18.61 31.92 -8.40
CA ARG A 192 -19.37 32.48 -7.28
C ARG A 192 -18.87 33.87 -6.88
N GLY A 193 -17.57 34.12 -6.96
CA GLY A 193 -16.99 35.43 -6.66
C GLY A 193 -17.25 36.53 -7.69
N LYS A 194 -17.81 36.21 -8.86
CA LYS A 194 -18.19 37.20 -9.90
C LYS A 194 -19.69 37.52 -9.93
N ALA A 195 -20.50 36.77 -9.17
CA ALA A 195 -21.95 36.91 -9.11
C ALA A 195 -22.44 37.60 -7.82
N SER A 196 -21.53 38.13 -7.01
CA SER A 196 -21.77 39.00 -5.85
C SER A 196 -21.07 40.33 -6.08
#